data_AF-A0A914WZV7-F1
#
_entry.id   AF-A0A914WZV7-F1
#
_cell.length_a   1.000
_cell.length_b   1.000
_cell.length_c   1.000
_cell.angle_alpha   90.00
_cell.angle_beta   90.00
_cell.angle_gamma   90.00
#
_symmetry.space_group_name_H-M   'P 1'
#
loop_
_entity.id
_entity.type
_entity.pdbx_description
1 polymer ?
#
loop_
_entity_poly.entity_id
_entity_poly.type
_entity_poly.pdbx_seq_one_letter_code
_entity_poly.pdbx_strand_id
1 'polypeptide(L)'
;MIGGLFVYNHKGEVLISRIYRDDVSRNAVDAFRVNVIHARQQVRSPVTNMARTSFFHIKRGNVWICAVTRQNVNAAMVFEFLNRFSDTMQSYFGKLNEENVKNNFVLIYELLDEILDFGYPQNTDPGVLKTFITQQGVRTATKEEQSQITSQVTGQIGWRREGIKYRRNELFLDVIEYVNLLMSQQGQVLSAHVAGKVAMKSYLSGMPECKFGINDKLTIEGKGRPGADDPAKSTRTAVAIDDCQFHQCVKLTKFDTEHAISFIPPDGEYELMRYRTTKDIQLPFRVIPLVRETSRNKMEVKVVVKSNFKPSLLAQKIEVRIPTPPNTSGVQLICMKGKAKYKSGENAIVWKIKRMGGMKESQISAEIDLLSTGAADKKKWNRPPVSMNFE
;
A
#
# COMPACT_ATOMS: atom_id res chain seq x y z
N MET A 1 0.79 26.95 -7.67
CA MET A 1 0.30 25.60 -7.96
C MET A 1 1.24 24.90 -8.93
N ILE A 2 0.91 23.69 -9.41
CA ILE A 2 1.77 22.90 -10.31
C ILE A 2 1.97 23.65 -11.63
N GLY A 3 3.20 23.79 -12.11
CA GLY A 3 3.52 24.52 -13.35
C GLY A 3 3.66 23.61 -14.56
N GLY A 4 4.08 22.35 -14.37
CA GLY A 4 4.11 21.35 -15.43
C GLY A 4 4.09 19.93 -14.86
N LEU A 5 3.56 19.00 -15.66
CA LEU A 5 3.57 17.57 -15.39
C LEU A 5 4.21 16.83 -16.57
N PHE A 6 5.18 15.98 -16.25
CA PHE A 6 5.96 15.24 -17.23
C PHE A 6 6.00 13.76 -16.86
N VAL A 7 5.88 12.90 -17.86
CA VAL A 7 6.03 11.45 -17.71
C VAL A 7 7.24 11.01 -18.53
N TYR A 8 8.15 10.26 -17.92
CA TYR A 8 9.37 9.78 -18.56
C TYR A 8 9.46 8.26 -18.51
N ASN A 9 10.12 7.66 -19.49
CA ASN A 9 10.55 6.27 -19.40
C ASN A 9 11.81 6.13 -18.52
N HIS A 10 12.31 4.90 -18.38
CA HIS A 10 13.48 4.61 -17.56
C HIS A 10 14.77 5.26 -18.10
N LYS A 11 14.85 5.51 -19.42
CA LYS A 11 15.98 6.19 -20.06
C LYS A 11 15.92 7.72 -19.90
N GLY A 12 14.79 8.25 -19.43
CA GLY A 12 14.55 9.68 -19.30
C GLY A 12 14.05 10.35 -20.58
N GLU A 13 13.56 9.59 -21.54
CA GLU A 13 12.81 10.12 -22.68
C GLU A 13 11.41 10.52 -22.23
N VAL A 14 10.91 11.63 -22.74
CA VAL A 14 9.59 12.17 -22.40
C VAL A 14 8.53 11.40 -23.15
N LEU A 15 7.61 10.80 -22.40
CA LEU A 15 6.42 10.15 -22.94
C LEU A 15 5.24 11.12 -23.00
N ILE A 16 5.07 11.95 -21.97
CA ILE A 16 4.03 12.98 -21.89
C ILE A 16 4.63 14.26 -21.36
N SER A 17 4.25 15.38 -21.98
CA SER A 17 4.62 16.72 -21.53
C SER A 17 3.39 17.62 -21.54
N ARG A 18 2.97 18.08 -20.36
CA ARG A 18 1.90 19.05 -20.20
C ARG A 18 2.36 20.19 -19.29
N ILE A 19 2.36 21.41 -19.83
CA ILE A 19 2.72 22.63 -19.10
C ILE A 19 1.42 23.38 -18.81
N TYR A 20 1.24 23.80 -17.56
CA TYR A 20 0.06 24.52 -17.09
C TYR A 20 0.35 25.99 -16.76
N ARG A 21 1.62 26.37 -16.62
CA ARG A 21 2.04 27.73 -16.30
C ARG A 21 3.25 28.15 -17.10
N ASP A 22 3.29 29.41 -17.49
CA ASP A 22 4.34 29.99 -18.33
C ASP A 22 5.71 30.08 -17.61
N ASP A 23 5.72 29.98 -16.28
CA ASP A 23 6.95 30.01 -15.48
C ASP A 23 7.75 28.71 -15.54
N VAL A 24 7.19 27.64 -16.13
CA VAL A 24 7.87 26.37 -16.39
C VAL A 24 8.10 26.21 -17.89
N SER A 25 9.36 26.21 -18.31
CA SER A 25 9.72 25.97 -19.71
C SER A 25 10.13 24.51 -19.94
N ARG A 26 10.24 24.13 -21.23
CA ARG A 26 10.74 22.81 -21.64
C ARG A 26 12.14 22.50 -21.11
N ASN A 27 12.94 23.50 -20.72
CA ASN A 27 14.26 23.28 -20.11
C ASN A 27 14.17 22.52 -18.78
N ALA A 28 13.04 22.60 -18.07
CA ALA A 28 12.81 21.82 -16.86
C ALA A 28 12.83 20.30 -17.12
N VAL A 29 12.40 19.90 -18.32
CA VAL A 29 12.39 18.50 -18.75
C VAL A 29 13.80 17.93 -18.78
N ASP A 30 14.70 18.64 -19.46
CA ASP A 30 16.10 18.23 -19.58
C ASP A 30 16.82 18.26 -18.22
N ALA A 31 16.51 19.27 -17.39
CA ALA A 31 17.08 19.37 -16.05
C ALA A 31 16.73 18.14 -15.19
N PHE A 32 15.47 17.68 -15.23
CA PHE A 32 15.05 16.48 -14.50
C PHE A 32 15.73 15.22 -15.03
N ARG A 33 15.78 15.05 -16.36
CA ARG A 33 16.44 13.90 -16.99
C ARG A 33 17.90 13.78 -16.55
N VAL A 34 18.67 14.85 -16.69
CA VAL A 34 20.13 14.84 -16.46
C VAL A 34 20.45 14.69 -14.97
N ASN A 35 19.76 15.44 -14.10
CA ASN A 35 20.14 15.53 -12.70
C ASN A 35 19.46 14.52 -11.78
N VAL A 36 18.34 13.92 -12.20
CA VAL A 36 17.60 12.94 -11.40
C VAL A 36 17.65 11.56 -12.04
N ILE A 37 17.24 11.44 -13.31
CA ILE A 37 17.16 10.11 -13.96
C ILE A 37 18.56 9.55 -14.26
N HIS A 38 19.48 10.39 -14.72
CA HIS A 38 20.88 10.02 -15.01
C HIS A 38 21.85 10.34 -13.86
N ALA A 39 21.33 10.60 -12.66
CA ALA A 39 22.17 10.83 -11.49
C ALA A 39 23.09 9.63 -11.25
N ARG A 40 24.42 9.87 -11.19
CA ARG A 40 25.41 8.84 -10.84
C ARG A 40 25.20 8.30 -9.42
N GLN A 41 24.67 9.15 -8.54
CA GLN A 41 24.30 8.77 -7.19
C GLN A 41 22.84 8.35 -7.15
N GLN A 42 22.49 7.42 -6.26
CA GLN A 42 21.10 7.05 -6.04
C GLN A 42 20.27 8.28 -5.68
N VAL A 43 19.09 8.40 -6.30
CA VAL A 43 18.12 9.47 -6.02
C VAL A 43 17.76 9.43 -4.54
N ARG A 44 18.11 10.48 -3.80
CA ARG A 44 17.99 10.51 -2.33
C ARG A 44 16.64 11.02 -1.84
N SER A 45 15.96 11.83 -2.66
CA SER A 45 14.75 12.55 -2.26
C SER A 45 13.73 12.59 -3.38
N PRO A 46 12.42 12.37 -3.09
CA PRO A 46 11.34 12.51 -4.05
C PRO A 46 11.05 13.99 -4.40
N VAL A 47 11.66 14.94 -3.69
CA VAL A 47 11.64 16.37 -4.01
C VAL A 47 13.07 16.84 -4.25
N THR A 48 13.34 17.38 -5.43
CA THR A 48 14.64 17.96 -5.77
C THR A 48 14.45 19.42 -6.15
N ASN A 49 15.30 20.30 -5.62
CA ASN A 49 15.31 21.71 -6.03
C ASN A 49 16.53 21.96 -6.92
N MET A 50 16.30 22.48 -8.13
CA MET A 50 17.34 22.85 -9.08
C MET A 50 17.04 24.26 -9.59
N ALA A 51 17.99 25.19 -9.42
CA ALA A 51 17.85 26.58 -9.89
C ALA A 51 16.49 27.21 -9.50
N ARG A 52 16.11 27.11 -8.21
CA ARG A 52 14.83 27.62 -7.67
C ARG A 52 13.57 26.99 -8.27
N THR A 53 13.70 25.86 -8.96
CA THR A 53 12.60 25.07 -9.48
C THR A 53 12.51 23.77 -8.69
N SER A 54 11.33 23.46 -8.16
CA SER A 54 11.05 22.26 -7.38
C SER A 54 10.48 21.15 -8.27
N PHE A 55 11.04 19.96 -8.14
CA PHE A 55 10.71 18.76 -8.90
C PHE A 55 10.22 17.67 -7.94
N PHE A 56 8.90 17.48 -7.89
CA PHE A 56 8.24 16.42 -7.15
C PHE A 56 8.11 15.23 -8.07
N HIS A 57 8.59 14.06 -7.67
CA HIS A 57 8.58 12.91 -8.56
C HIS A 57 8.34 11.60 -7.84
N ILE A 58 7.63 10.72 -8.54
CA ILE A 58 7.40 9.33 -8.14
C ILE A 58 7.83 8.40 -9.27
N LYS A 59 8.11 7.16 -8.91
CA LYS A 59 8.41 6.08 -9.86
C LYS A 59 7.36 4.99 -9.74
N ARG A 60 6.80 4.55 -10.87
CA ARG A 60 5.85 3.44 -10.99
C ARG A 60 6.38 2.47 -12.04
N GLY A 61 6.89 1.32 -11.60
CA GLY A 61 7.63 0.41 -12.46
C GLY A 61 8.82 1.10 -13.13
N ASN A 62 8.80 1.15 -14.47
CA ASN A 62 9.84 1.78 -15.29
C ASN A 62 9.49 3.20 -15.75
N VAL A 63 8.41 3.79 -15.22
CA VAL A 63 7.93 5.13 -15.58
C VAL A 63 8.18 6.09 -14.42
N TRP A 64 8.70 7.26 -14.74
CA TRP A 64 8.81 8.40 -13.82
C TRP A 64 7.70 9.39 -14.09
N ILE A 65 7.10 9.91 -13.04
CA ILE A 65 6.07 10.96 -13.11
C ILE A 65 6.60 12.12 -12.29
N CYS A 66 6.73 13.30 -12.92
CA CYS A 66 7.30 14.48 -12.29
C CYS A 66 6.36 15.68 -12.43
N ALA A 67 5.98 16.26 -11.29
CA ALA A 67 5.37 17.57 -11.22
C ALA A 67 6.44 18.62 -10.92
N VAL A 68 6.41 19.72 -11.67
CA VAL A 68 7.38 20.81 -11.60
C VAL A 68 6.67 22.10 -11.21
N THR A 69 7.27 22.88 -10.32
CA THR A 69 6.78 24.22 -9.98
C THR A 69 7.92 25.12 -9.50
N ARG A 70 7.80 26.42 -9.74
CA ARG A 70 8.67 27.45 -9.16
C ARG A 70 8.05 28.13 -7.94
N GLN A 71 6.82 27.75 -7.59
CA GLN A 71 6.08 28.32 -6.48
C GLN A 71 6.25 27.51 -5.20
N ASN A 72 6.02 28.14 -4.06
CA ASN A 72 5.94 27.45 -2.78
C ASN A 72 4.56 26.78 -2.65
N VAL A 73 4.46 25.52 -3.08
CA VAL A 73 3.22 24.73 -3.04
C VAL A 73 3.24 23.73 -1.88
N ASN A 74 2.06 23.29 -1.44
CA ASN A 74 1.96 22.19 -0.50
C ASN A 74 2.47 20.89 -1.16
N ALA A 75 3.62 20.39 -0.72
CA ALA A 75 4.25 19.19 -1.26
C ALA A 75 3.35 17.95 -1.14
N ALA A 76 2.61 17.81 -0.03
CA ALA A 76 1.73 16.67 0.20
C ALA A 76 0.58 16.63 -0.81
N MET A 77 0.00 17.79 -1.14
CA MET A 77 -1.02 17.91 -2.20
C MET A 77 -0.47 17.45 -3.56
N VAL A 78 0.77 17.84 -3.90
CA VAL A 78 1.40 17.42 -5.16
C VAL A 78 1.60 15.90 -5.20
N PHE A 79 2.05 15.28 -4.11
CA PHE A 79 2.22 13.83 -4.05
C PHE A 79 0.90 13.07 -4.06
N GLU A 80 -0.14 13.57 -3.37
CA GLU A 80 -1.48 12.99 -3.44
C GLU A 80 -1.99 13.02 -4.88
N PHE A 81 -1.86 14.17 -5.56
CA PHE A 81 -2.20 14.28 -6.97
C PHE A 81 -1.41 13.31 -7.86
N LEU A 82 -0.09 13.18 -7.68
CA LEU A 82 0.74 12.25 -8.46
C LEU A 82 0.32 10.78 -8.26
N ASN A 83 -0.03 10.41 -7.03
CA ASN A 83 -0.55 9.08 -6.72
C ASN A 83 -1.92 8.87 -7.38
N ARG A 84 -2.86 9.82 -7.23
CA ARG A 84 -4.19 9.79 -7.85
C ARG A 84 -4.15 9.76 -9.37
N PHE A 85 -3.25 10.52 -9.97
CA PHE A 85 -2.95 10.46 -11.40
C PHE A 85 -2.57 9.03 -11.80
N SER A 86 -1.62 8.42 -11.09
CA SER A 86 -1.17 7.05 -11.35
C SER A 86 -2.31 6.03 -11.23
N ASP A 87 -3.18 6.18 -10.22
CA ASP A 87 -4.30 5.27 -9.97
C ASP A 87 -5.41 5.45 -11.01
N THR A 88 -5.66 6.69 -11.44
CA THR A 88 -6.60 7.02 -12.52
C THR A 88 -6.16 6.39 -13.83
N MET A 89 -4.90 6.59 -14.22
CA MET A 89 -4.31 5.96 -15.39
C MET A 89 -4.44 4.43 -15.34
N GLN A 90 -4.17 3.83 -14.18
CA GLN A 90 -4.29 2.39 -14.02
C GLN A 90 -5.73 1.88 -14.12
N SER A 91 -6.69 2.66 -13.65
CA SER A 91 -8.12 2.35 -13.80
C SER A 91 -8.54 2.36 -15.28
N TYR A 92 -8.00 3.25 -16.11
CA TYR A 92 -8.34 3.34 -17.52
C TYR A 92 -7.70 2.25 -18.40
N PHE A 93 -6.39 2.02 -18.27
CA PHE A 93 -5.65 1.17 -19.21
C PHE A 93 -4.75 0.12 -18.54
N GLY A 94 -4.97 -0.16 -17.25
CA GLY A 94 -4.28 -1.22 -16.54
C GLY A 94 -2.88 -0.82 -16.09
N LYS A 95 -1.82 -1.56 -16.44
CA LYS A 95 -0.49 -1.27 -15.90
C LYS A 95 0.06 0.06 -16.43
N LEU A 96 0.60 0.89 -15.55
CA LEU A 96 1.31 2.11 -15.96
C LEU A 96 2.74 1.76 -16.39
N ASN A 97 2.93 1.58 -17.70
CA ASN A 97 4.21 1.28 -18.34
C ASN A 97 4.37 2.11 -19.64
N GLU A 98 5.56 2.06 -20.24
CA GLU A 98 5.87 2.87 -21.44
C GLU A 98 4.95 2.57 -22.63
N GLU A 99 4.67 1.30 -22.88
CA GLU A 99 3.80 0.85 -23.98
C GLU A 99 2.38 1.39 -23.83
N ASN A 100 1.78 1.23 -22.65
CA ASN A 100 0.42 1.70 -22.39
C ASN A 100 0.33 3.22 -22.41
N VAL A 101 1.35 3.95 -21.95
CA VAL A 101 1.38 5.42 -22.06
C VAL A 101 1.40 5.84 -23.54
N LYS A 102 2.22 5.20 -24.37
CA LYS A 102 2.31 5.49 -25.81
C LYS A 102 1.00 5.15 -26.54
N ASN A 103 0.38 4.00 -26.23
CA ASN A 103 -0.85 3.56 -26.88
C ASN A 103 -2.08 4.39 -26.49
N ASN A 104 -2.05 5.08 -25.34
CA ASN A 104 -3.18 5.86 -24.82
C ASN A 104 -2.90 7.36 -24.71
N PHE A 105 -1.93 7.90 -25.48
CA PHE A 105 -1.48 9.29 -25.30
C PHE A 105 -2.61 10.33 -25.45
N VAL A 106 -3.54 10.13 -26.40
CA VAL A 106 -4.69 11.02 -26.60
C VAL A 106 -5.56 11.08 -25.34
N LEU A 107 -5.95 9.92 -24.82
CA LEU A 107 -6.72 9.79 -23.58
C LEU A 107 -6.00 10.43 -22.39
N ILE A 108 -4.67 10.25 -22.30
CA ILE A 108 -3.89 10.84 -21.21
C ILE A 108 -3.93 12.37 -21.28
N TYR A 109 -3.82 12.96 -22.48
CA TYR A 109 -3.93 14.42 -22.63
C TYR A 109 -5.32 14.94 -22.28
N GLU A 110 -6.38 14.25 -22.69
CA GLU A 110 -7.76 14.57 -22.32
C GLU A 110 -7.95 14.49 -20.79
N LEU A 111 -7.48 13.42 -20.16
CA LEU A 111 -7.53 13.27 -18.70
C LEU A 111 -6.74 14.37 -18.00
N LEU A 112 -5.57 14.75 -18.50
CA LEU A 112 -4.73 15.78 -17.89
C LEU A 112 -5.43 17.14 -17.86
N ASP A 113 -6.15 17.47 -18.94
CA ASP A 113 -6.88 18.74 -19.04
C ASP A 113 -8.08 18.78 -18.08
N GLU A 114 -8.70 17.64 -17.81
CA GLU A 114 -9.83 17.54 -16.88
C GLU A 114 -9.42 17.46 -15.40
N ILE A 115 -8.32 16.77 -15.09
CA ILE A 115 -7.91 16.54 -13.68
C ILE A 115 -6.99 17.62 -13.13
N LEU A 116 -6.45 18.52 -13.96
CA LEU A 116 -5.50 19.53 -13.53
C LEU A 116 -5.65 20.81 -14.38
N ASP A 117 -6.38 21.80 -13.86
CA ASP A 117 -6.58 23.08 -14.56
C ASP A 117 -5.67 24.17 -13.98
N PHE A 118 -4.85 24.82 -14.82
CA PHE A 118 -3.87 25.85 -14.44
C PHE A 118 -2.99 25.48 -13.21
N GLY A 119 -2.76 24.17 -13.05
CA GLY A 119 -2.00 23.58 -11.95
C GLY A 119 -2.79 23.24 -10.68
N TYR A 120 -4.09 23.53 -10.65
CA TYR A 120 -5.01 23.19 -9.57
C TYR A 120 -5.62 21.80 -9.80
N PRO A 121 -5.31 20.80 -8.94
CA PRO A 121 -5.93 19.49 -9.03
C PRO A 121 -7.46 19.60 -8.93
N GLN A 122 -8.14 18.97 -9.87
CA GLN A 122 -9.60 18.86 -9.92
C GLN A 122 -10.03 17.47 -9.44
N ASN A 123 -11.21 17.00 -9.86
CA ASN A 123 -11.71 15.69 -9.51
C ASN A 123 -10.90 14.59 -10.23
N THR A 124 -10.21 13.75 -9.46
CA THR A 124 -9.43 12.61 -9.97
C THR A 124 -10.14 11.26 -9.78
N ASP A 125 -11.45 11.23 -9.52
CA ASP A 125 -12.19 9.99 -9.32
C ASP A 125 -12.42 9.28 -10.68
N PRO A 126 -11.84 8.09 -10.92
CA PRO A 126 -12.01 7.39 -12.18
C PRO A 126 -13.46 6.97 -12.45
N GLY A 127 -14.25 6.74 -11.40
CA GLY A 127 -15.66 6.39 -11.52
C GLY A 127 -16.49 7.54 -12.09
N VAL A 128 -16.13 8.79 -11.76
CA VAL A 128 -16.74 10.00 -12.31
C VAL A 128 -16.18 10.27 -13.71
N LEU A 129 -14.86 10.29 -13.87
CA LEU A 129 -14.21 10.61 -15.14
C LEU A 129 -14.66 9.68 -16.27
N LYS A 130 -14.80 8.38 -16.00
CA LYS A 130 -15.21 7.37 -17.02
C LYS A 130 -16.63 7.57 -17.56
N THR A 131 -17.43 8.43 -16.95
CA THR A 131 -18.78 8.73 -17.44
C THR A 131 -18.78 9.67 -18.64
N PHE A 132 -17.76 10.52 -18.77
CA PHE A 132 -17.66 11.49 -19.88
C PHE A 132 -16.36 11.40 -20.68
N ILE A 133 -15.30 10.79 -20.14
CA ILE A 133 -14.07 10.49 -20.87
C ILE A 133 -14.07 8.99 -21.20
N THR A 134 -14.38 8.63 -22.45
CA THR A 134 -14.54 7.24 -22.86
C THR A 134 -13.47 6.81 -23.86
N GLN A 135 -12.90 5.61 -23.67
CA GLN A 135 -11.99 4.99 -24.64
C GLN A 135 -12.70 4.51 -25.91
N GLN A 136 -14.01 4.25 -25.82
CA GLN A 136 -14.85 3.85 -26.94
C GLN A 136 -15.42 5.09 -27.60
N GLY A 137 -15.48 5.10 -28.94
CA GLY A 137 -15.82 6.27 -29.75
C GLY A 137 -17.10 6.98 -29.29
N VAL A 138 -17.15 8.29 -29.55
CA VAL A 138 -18.18 9.24 -29.10
C VAL A 138 -19.59 8.67 -29.27
N ARG A 139 -20.13 8.05 -28.22
CA ARG A 139 -21.58 7.85 -28.12
C ARG A 139 -22.15 9.21 -27.76
N THR A 140 -23.09 9.69 -28.57
CA THR A 140 -23.83 10.92 -28.26
C THR A 140 -24.60 10.66 -26.98
N ALA A 141 -24.09 11.15 -25.85
CA ALA A 141 -24.78 11.06 -24.57
C ALA A 141 -26.13 11.78 -24.71
N THR A 142 -27.19 11.14 -24.23
CA THR A 142 -28.52 11.75 -24.20
C THR A 142 -28.53 12.96 -23.26
N LYS A 143 -29.46 13.92 -23.45
CA LYS A 143 -29.59 15.09 -22.55
C LYS A 143 -29.78 14.67 -21.08
N GLU A 144 -30.46 13.55 -20.84
CA GLU A 144 -30.68 12.99 -19.51
C GLU A 144 -29.36 12.48 -18.90
N GLU A 145 -28.57 11.71 -19.65
CA GLU A 145 -27.23 11.26 -19.22
C GLU A 145 -26.30 12.43 -18.94
N GLN A 146 -26.31 13.47 -19.80
CA GLN A 146 -25.53 14.68 -19.55
C GLN A 146 -25.92 15.36 -18.24
N SER A 147 -27.22 15.51 -17.98
CA SER A 147 -27.69 16.13 -16.73
C SER A 147 -27.31 15.33 -15.48
N GLN A 148 -27.33 13.99 -15.57
CA GLN A 148 -26.90 13.11 -14.48
C GLN A 148 -25.41 13.21 -14.21
N ILE A 149 -24.59 13.26 -15.28
CA ILE A 149 -23.13 13.44 -15.17
C ILE A 149 -22.83 14.79 -14.50
N THR A 150 -23.45 15.87 -14.97
CA THR A 150 -23.28 17.20 -14.36
C THR A 150 -23.65 17.17 -12.89
N SER A 151 -24.80 16.59 -12.53
CA SER A 151 -25.22 16.46 -11.13
C SER A 151 -24.25 15.64 -10.28
N GLN A 152 -23.59 14.62 -10.83
CA GLN A 152 -22.60 13.83 -10.10
C GLN A 152 -21.30 14.61 -9.88
N VAL A 153 -20.88 15.41 -10.87
CA VAL A 153 -19.66 16.23 -10.78
C VAL A 153 -19.84 17.44 -9.87
N THR A 154 -21.00 18.11 -9.95
CA THR A 154 -21.28 19.34 -9.18
C THR A 154 -22.02 19.08 -7.87
N GLY A 155 -22.54 17.86 -7.67
CA GLY A 155 -23.33 17.49 -6.50
C GLY A 155 -22.49 17.27 -5.25
N GLN A 156 -23.16 17.27 -4.09
CA GLN A 156 -22.51 17.04 -2.78
C GLN A 156 -21.94 15.62 -2.63
N ILE A 157 -22.45 14.65 -3.42
CA ILE A 157 -22.04 13.23 -3.39
C ILE A 157 -21.47 12.86 -4.77
N GLY A 158 -20.15 12.92 -4.93
CA GLY A 158 -19.49 12.60 -6.20
C GLY A 158 -19.24 11.09 -6.43
N TRP A 159 -19.19 10.30 -5.36
CA TRP A 159 -18.73 8.90 -5.41
C TRP A 159 -19.84 7.86 -5.63
N ARG A 160 -21.11 8.27 -5.75
CA ARG A 160 -22.24 7.36 -5.97
C ARG A 160 -23.29 7.99 -6.87
N ARG A 161 -23.74 7.24 -7.89
CA ARG A 161 -24.79 7.67 -8.83
C ARG A 161 -26.18 7.39 -8.30
N GLU A 162 -27.11 8.28 -8.62
CA GLU A 162 -28.54 8.05 -8.42
C GLU A 162 -29.05 6.99 -9.41
N GLY A 163 -30.16 6.33 -9.07
CA GLY A 163 -30.82 5.39 -9.98
C GLY A 163 -30.17 4.01 -10.12
N ILE A 164 -29.08 3.71 -9.41
CA ILE A 164 -28.48 2.36 -9.37
C ILE A 164 -29.52 1.33 -8.93
N LYS A 165 -29.67 0.23 -9.68
CA LYS A 165 -30.60 -0.86 -9.36
C LYS A 165 -29.90 -2.21 -9.46
N TYR A 166 -30.00 -2.99 -8.39
CA TYR A 166 -29.61 -4.39 -8.35
C TYR A 166 -30.84 -5.27 -8.11
N ARG A 167 -30.83 -6.48 -8.69
CA ARG A 167 -31.87 -7.48 -8.42
C ARG A 167 -31.91 -7.90 -6.95
N ARG A 168 -30.74 -7.91 -6.31
CA ARG A 168 -30.55 -8.24 -4.90
C ARG A 168 -29.56 -7.26 -4.31
N ASN A 169 -29.89 -6.72 -3.15
CA ASN A 169 -28.99 -5.83 -2.41
C ASN A 169 -28.03 -6.67 -1.58
N GLU A 170 -26.74 -6.60 -1.88
CA GLU A 170 -25.68 -7.34 -1.18
C GLU A 170 -24.53 -6.39 -0.80
N LEU A 171 -23.90 -6.65 0.34
CA LEU A 171 -22.72 -5.93 0.82
C LEU A 171 -21.75 -6.95 1.41
N PHE A 172 -20.56 -7.03 0.83
CA PHE A 172 -19.49 -7.91 1.33
C PHE A 172 -18.44 -7.06 2.03
N LEU A 173 -17.93 -7.58 3.15
CA LEU A 173 -16.98 -6.90 4.03
C LEU A 173 -15.79 -7.81 4.29
N ASP A 174 -14.60 -7.35 3.91
CA ASP A 174 -13.34 -8.03 4.19
C ASP A 174 -12.50 -7.17 5.12
N VAL A 175 -12.25 -7.67 6.33
CA VAL A 175 -11.32 -7.07 7.29
C VAL A 175 -9.97 -7.74 7.11
N ILE A 176 -9.00 -6.99 6.59
CA ILE A 176 -7.67 -7.49 6.25
C ILE A 176 -6.65 -6.82 7.15
N GLU A 177 -5.93 -7.63 7.92
CA GLU A 177 -4.94 -7.16 8.89
C GLU A 177 -3.52 -7.60 8.50
N TYR A 178 -2.60 -6.66 8.55
CA TYR A 178 -1.17 -6.88 8.33
C TYR A 178 -0.45 -6.75 9.67
N VAL A 179 0.07 -7.87 10.18
CA VAL A 179 0.86 -7.89 11.42
C VAL A 179 2.30 -7.56 11.10
N ASN A 180 2.73 -6.36 11.48
CA ASN A 180 4.10 -5.91 11.33
C ASN A 180 4.85 -6.15 12.65
N LEU A 181 5.90 -6.96 12.60
CA LEU A 181 6.70 -7.35 13.76
C LEU A 181 8.19 -7.17 13.49
N LEU A 182 8.86 -6.42 14.36
CA LEU A 182 10.30 -6.37 14.48
C LEU A 182 10.70 -6.92 15.85
N MET A 183 11.57 -7.93 15.85
CA MET A 183 12.01 -8.61 17.05
C MET A 183 13.53 -8.68 17.09
N SER A 184 14.10 -8.56 18.29
CA SER A 184 15.54 -8.72 18.52
C SER A 184 15.97 -10.18 18.37
N GLN A 185 17.27 -10.42 18.29
CA GLN A 185 17.86 -11.77 18.24
C GLN A 185 17.55 -12.58 19.52
N GLN A 186 17.35 -11.91 20.65
CA GLN A 186 16.98 -12.50 21.93
C GLN A 186 15.47 -12.78 22.03
N GLY A 187 14.69 -12.41 21.01
CA GLY A 187 13.25 -12.61 20.99
C GLY A 187 12.45 -11.54 21.72
N GLN A 188 13.03 -10.36 21.98
CA GLN A 188 12.32 -9.20 22.51
C GLN A 188 11.63 -8.45 21.37
N VAL A 189 10.34 -8.15 21.51
CA VAL A 189 9.59 -7.34 20.55
C VAL A 189 10.11 -5.91 20.61
N LEU A 190 10.65 -5.42 19.49
CA LEU A 190 11.15 -4.04 19.35
C LEU A 190 10.07 -3.11 18.77
N SER A 191 9.26 -3.64 17.85
CA SER A 191 8.10 -2.94 17.29
C SER A 191 7.05 -3.97 16.89
N ALA A 192 5.81 -3.74 17.28
CA ALA A 192 4.67 -4.51 16.82
C ALA A 192 3.52 -3.55 16.54
N HIS A 193 2.94 -3.64 15.35
CA HIS A 193 1.69 -2.96 15.04
C HIS A 193 0.89 -3.76 14.03
N VAL A 194 -0.43 -3.66 14.11
CA VAL A 194 -1.37 -4.17 13.13
C VAL A 194 -1.82 -2.99 12.27
N ALA A 195 -1.63 -3.11 10.97
CA ALA A 195 -2.26 -2.22 10.00
C ALA A 195 -3.46 -2.95 9.40
N GLY A 196 -4.67 -2.49 9.72
CA GLY A 196 -5.91 -3.06 9.22
C GLY A 196 -6.53 -2.22 8.12
N LYS A 197 -7.26 -2.86 7.22
CA LYS A 197 -8.15 -2.20 6.27
C LYS A 197 -9.48 -2.93 6.17
N VAL A 198 -10.54 -2.16 5.97
CA VAL A 198 -11.90 -2.67 5.72
C VAL A 198 -12.21 -2.44 4.25
N ALA A 199 -12.09 -3.51 3.46
CA ALA A 199 -12.52 -3.52 2.06
C ALA A 199 -14.00 -3.86 2.00
N MET A 200 -14.75 -3.09 1.21
CA MET A 200 -16.18 -3.28 1.01
C MET A 200 -16.47 -3.50 -0.46
N LYS A 201 -17.47 -4.34 -0.73
CA LYS A 201 -18.02 -4.54 -2.05
C LYS A 201 -19.53 -4.37 -1.99
N SER A 202 -20.02 -3.25 -2.49
CA SER A 202 -21.43 -2.88 -2.39
C SER A 202 -22.16 -3.11 -3.71
N TYR A 203 -23.28 -3.82 -3.63
CA TYR A 203 -24.24 -4.00 -4.70
C TYR A 203 -25.60 -3.59 -4.16
N LEU A 204 -25.77 -2.28 -3.95
CA LEU A 204 -26.96 -1.72 -3.32
C LEU A 204 -27.71 -0.82 -4.30
N SER A 205 -29.03 -0.84 -4.25
CA SER A 205 -29.89 0.01 -5.09
C SER A 205 -30.11 1.38 -4.44
N GLY A 206 -30.29 2.41 -5.27
CA GLY A 206 -30.57 3.79 -4.82
C GLY A 206 -29.39 4.46 -4.12
N MET A 207 -29.68 5.33 -3.14
CA MET A 207 -28.71 6.09 -2.34
C MET A 207 -28.81 5.73 -0.85
N PRO A 208 -28.41 4.50 -0.45
CA PRO A 208 -28.57 4.06 0.93
C PRO A 208 -27.59 4.78 1.86
N GLU A 209 -28.05 5.19 3.04
CA GLU A 209 -27.17 5.58 4.16
C GLU A 209 -26.86 4.33 5.00
N CYS A 210 -25.60 3.94 5.02
CA CYS A 210 -25.08 2.83 5.81
C CYS A 210 -24.45 3.33 7.11
N LYS A 211 -24.48 2.46 8.13
CA LYS A 211 -23.74 2.65 9.38
C LYS A 211 -22.90 1.41 9.65
N PHE A 212 -21.62 1.60 9.97
CA PHE A 212 -20.70 0.54 10.34
C PHE A 212 -20.29 0.71 11.80
N GLY A 213 -20.40 -0.38 12.58
CA GLY A 213 -20.06 -0.40 14.00
C GLY A 213 -18.89 -1.33 14.26
N ILE A 214 -17.90 -0.84 15.01
CA ILE A 214 -16.74 -1.62 15.46
C ILE A 214 -16.77 -1.67 16.98
N ASN A 215 -16.26 -2.77 17.55
CA ASN A 215 -16.00 -2.93 18.98
C ASN A 215 -14.76 -2.12 19.43
N ASP A 216 -14.69 -0.85 19.04
CA ASP A 216 -13.63 0.06 19.46
C ASP A 216 -13.81 0.43 20.95
N LYS A 217 -12.70 0.47 21.70
CA LYS A 217 -12.70 0.77 23.14
C LYS A 217 -13.41 2.09 23.45
N LEU A 218 -13.14 3.14 22.68
CA LEU A 218 -13.76 4.46 22.86
C LEU A 218 -15.29 4.40 22.64
N THR A 219 -15.73 3.66 21.62
CA THR A 219 -17.15 3.49 21.32
C THR A 219 -17.89 2.70 22.40
N ILE A 220 -17.22 1.74 23.02
CA ILE A 220 -17.78 0.91 24.11
C ILE A 220 -17.87 1.71 25.41
N GLU A 221 -16.83 2.50 25.74
CA GLU A 221 -16.80 3.35 26.94
C GLU A 221 -17.78 4.53 26.83
N GLY A 222 -17.89 5.16 25.65
CA GLY A 222 -18.82 6.28 25.41
C GLY A 222 -20.31 5.90 25.44
N LYS A 223 -20.65 4.61 25.28
CA LYS A 223 -22.03 4.09 25.43
C LYS A 223 -22.34 3.62 26.85
N GLY A 224 -21.49 3.94 27.83
CA GLY A 224 -21.73 3.68 29.24
C GLY A 224 -23.00 4.38 29.74
N ARG A 225 -24.15 3.71 29.67
CA ARG A 225 -25.29 4.01 30.54
C ARG A 225 -24.83 3.79 31.99
N PRO A 226 -24.88 4.80 32.87
CA PRO A 226 -24.63 4.58 34.29
C PRO A 226 -25.77 3.72 34.84
N GLY A 227 -25.45 2.53 35.37
CA GLY A 227 -26.40 1.73 36.15
C GLY A 227 -26.86 0.37 35.59
N ALA A 228 -26.14 -0.25 34.66
CA ALA A 228 -26.37 -1.66 34.32
C ALA A 228 -25.06 -2.45 34.37
N ASP A 229 -24.74 -2.94 35.56
CA ASP A 229 -23.78 -4.02 35.83
C ASP A 229 -24.33 -5.32 35.24
N ASP A 230 -24.10 -5.49 33.94
CA ASP A 230 -24.27 -6.76 33.26
C ASP A 230 -22.93 -7.50 33.31
N PRO A 231 -22.79 -8.61 34.08
CA PRO A 231 -21.52 -9.33 34.25
C PRO A 231 -20.97 -9.90 32.92
N ALA A 232 -21.77 -9.91 31.85
CA ALA A 232 -21.36 -10.26 30.48
C ALA A 232 -20.58 -9.14 29.74
N LYS A 233 -20.49 -7.91 30.26
CA LYS A 233 -19.69 -6.83 29.64
C LYS A 233 -18.18 -7.04 29.76
N SER A 234 -17.72 -7.80 30.76
CA SER A 234 -16.29 -8.04 31.02
C SER A 234 -15.58 -8.91 29.97
N THR A 235 -16.33 -9.51 29.04
CA THR A 235 -15.81 -10.43 28.01
C THR A 235 -15.80 -9.88 26.59
N ARG A 236 -16.27 -8.65 26.35
CA ARG A 236 -16.12 -8.04 25.02
C ARG A 236 -14.69 -7.53 24.87
N THR A 237 -13.86 -8.32 24.18
CA THR A 237 -12.55 -7.87 23.68
C THR A 237 -12.77 -6.64 22.82
N ALA A 238 -12.46 -5.49 23.37
CA ALA A 238 -12.53 -4.21 22.68
C ALA A 238 -11.18 -3.95 21.99
N VAL A 239 -11.22 -3.53 20.73
CA VAL A 239 -10.02 -3.23 19.95
C VAL A 239 -9.61 -1.80 20.29
N ALA A 240 -8.34 -1.62 20.67
CA ALA A 240 -7.77 -0.29 20.82
C ALA A 240 -7.29 0.19 19.44
N ILE A 241 -8.02 1.11 18.82
CA ILE A 241 -7.61 1.73 17.57
C ILE A 241 -6.80 2.99 17.91
N ASP A 242 -5.55 3.08 17.44
CA ASP A 242 -4.71 4.26 17.69
C ASP A 242 -5.01 5.39 16.70
N ASP A 243 -5.15 5.05 15.42
CA ASP A 243 -5.55 5.97 14.37
C ASP A 243 -6.42 5.25 13.34
N CYS A 244 -7.27 6.04 12.67
CA CYS A 244 -8.12 5.60 11.58
C CYS A 244 -8.11 6.62 10.45
N GLN A 245 -8.20 6.11 9.23
CA GLN A 245 -8.33 6.90 8.02
C GLN A 245 -9.58 6.40 7.31
N PHE A 246 -10.43 7.31 6.85
CA PHE A 246 -11.69 6.98 6.22
C PHE A 246 -11.70 7.37 4.75
N HIS A 247 -12.49 6.63 3.99
CA HIS A 247 -12.91 7.06 2.66
C HIS A 247 -13.73 8.35 2.75
N GLN A 248 -13.68 9.17 1.71
CA GLN A 248 -14.42 10.44 1.60
C GLN A 248 -15.94 10.29 1.79
N CYS A 249 -16.48 9.08 1.64
CA CYS A 249 -17.90 8.81 1.84
C CYS A 249 -18.35 8.84 3.30
N VAL A 250 -17.41 8.78 4.25
CA VAL A 250 -17.68 8.79 5.69
C VAL A 250 -17.90 10.22 6.19
N LYS A 251 -19.00 10.41 6.91
CA LYS A 251 -19.33 11.68 7.56
C LYS A 251 -18.49 11.85 8.83
N LEU A 252 -17.30 12.45 8.69
CA LEU A 252 -16.34 12.63 9.80
C LEU A 252 -16.96 13.35 11.01
N THR A 253 -17.82 14.36 10.79
CA THR A 253 -18.51 15.06 11.88
C THR A 253 -19.34 14.12 12.76
N LYS A 254 -20.02 13.12 12.18
CA LYS A 254 -20.77 12.10 12.95
C LYS A 254 -19.84 11.14 13.67
N PHE A 255 -18.67 10.86 13.11
CA PHE A 255 -17.67 10.03 13.78
C PHE A 255 -17.09 10.76 15.00
N ASP A 256 -16.79 12.05 14.87
CA ASP A 256 -16.24 12.85 15.97
C ASP A 256 -17.24 13.03 17.13
N THR A 257 -18.54 13.17 16.84
CA THR A 257 -19.56 13.40 17.87
C THR A 257 -20.17 12.13 18.45
N GLU A 258 -20.40 11.10 17.61
CA GLU A 258 -21.15 9.90 17.99
C GLU A 258 -20.30 8.62 17.96
N HIS A 259 -19.03 8.71 17.52
CA HIS A 259 -18.20 7.55 17.18
C HIS A 259 -18.90 6.57 16.22
N ALA A 260 -19.75 7.11 15.34
CA ALA A 260 -20.54 6.34 14.38
C ALA A 260 -20.02 6.53 12.96
N ILE A 261 -19.57 5.44 12.33
CA ILE A 261 -19.13 5.45 10.93
C ILE A 261 -20.38 5.41 10.05
N SER A 262 -20.85 6.59 9.62
CA SER A 262 -22.02 6.76 8.76
C SER A 262 -21.61 7.25 7.36
N PHE A 263 -22.08 6.60 6.32
CA PHE A 263 -21.63 6.85 4.94
C PHE A 263 -22.68 6.44 3.90
N ILE A 264 -22.57 7.01 2.70
CA ILE A 264 -23.25 6.50 1.50
C ILE A 264 -22.21 5.75 0.67
N PRO A 265 -22.29 4.42 0.52
CA PRO A 265 -21.21 3.62 -0.05
C PRO A 265 -21.04 3.87 -1.55
N PRO A 266 -19.79 4.03 -2.06
CA PRO A 266 -19.50 3.86 -3.47
C PRO A 266 -20.02 2.52 -3.98
N ASP A 267 -20.40 2.46 -5.25
CA ASP A 267 -20.84 1.23 -5.89
C ASP A 267 -19.66 0.34 -6.26
N GLY A 268 -19.78 -0.98 -6.07
CA GLY A 268 -18.70 -1.93 -6.34
C GLY A 268 -17.65 -2.01 -5.21
N GLU A 269 -16.39 -2.28 -5.57
CA GLU A 269 -15.29 -2.49 -4.64
C GLU A 269 -14.60 -1.18 -4.25
N TYR A 270 -14.45 -0.92 -2.95
CA TYR A 270 -13.74 0.23 -2.41
C TYR A 270 -13.18 -0.08 -1.00
N GLU A 271 -12.24 0.73 -0.55
CA GLU A 271 -11.72 0.66 0.82
C GLU A 271 -12.48 1.68 1.68
N LEU A 272 -13.23 1.23 2.69
CA LEU A 272 -13.98 2.15 3.57
C LEU A 272 -13.06 2.85 4.55
N MET A 273 -12.15 2.11 5.17
CA MET A 273 -11.26 2.64 6.19
C MET A 273 -9.97 1.84 6.32
N ARG A 274 -8.95 2.52 6.83
CA ARG A 274 -7.73 1.93 7.40
C ARG A 274 -7.69 2.23 8.87
N TYR A 275 -7.09 1.33 9.63
CA TYR A 275 -6.84 1.55 11.04
C TYR A 275 -5.48 1.00 11.43
N ARG A 276 -4.91 1.54 12.50
CA ARG A 276 -3.68 1.03 13.09
C ARG A 276 -3.89 0.75 14.57
N THR A 277 -3.31 -0.35 15.03
CA THR A 277 -3.28 -0.74 16.44
C THR A 277 -1.87 -1.12 16.83
N THR A 278 -1.37 -0.56 17.92
CA THR A 278 -0.04 -0.82 18.51
C THR A 278 -0.15 -1.49 19.88
N LYS A 279 -1.36 -1.55 20.46
CA LYS A 279 -1.64 -2.08 21.79
C LYS A 279 -2.40 -3.40 21.72
N ASP A 280 -2.24 -4.23 22.74
CA ASP A 280 -2.97 -5.50 22.92
C ASP A 280 -2.88 -6.48 21.73
N ILE A 281 -1.77 -6.43 21.00
CA ILE A 281 -1.53 -7.29 19.84
C ILE A 281 -1.13 -8.69 20.29
N GLN A 282 -1.90 -9.69 19.91
CA GLN A 282 -1.51 -11.09 20.05
C GLN A 282 -0.68 -11.52 18.84
N LEU A 283 0.62 -11.72 19.04
CA LEU A 283 1.52 -12.13 17.96
C LEU A 283 1.24 -13.59 17.56
N PRO A 284 0.91 -13.86 16.28
CA PRO A 284 0.56 -15.21 15.83
C PRO A 284 1.77 -16.15 15.77
N PHE A 285 2.98 -15.60 15.69
CA PHE A 285 4.20 -16.37 15.58
C PHE A 285 5.34 -15.76 16.37
N ARG A 286 6.22 -16.63 16.85
CA ARG A 286 7.53 -16.30 17.40
C ARG A 286 8.61 -17.00 16.58
N VAL A 287 9.51 -16.24 15.97
CA VAL A 287 10.62 -16.74 15.17
C VAL A 287 11.92 -16.54 15.93
N ILE A 288 12.62 -17.61 16.29
CA ILE A 288 13.85 -17.55 17.08
C ILE A 288 15.01 -17.97 16.18
N PRO A 289 15.75 -17.00 15.61
CA PRO A 289 16.96 -17.29 14.84
C PRO A 289 18.17 -17.40 15.77
N LEU A 290 18.92 -18.48 15.62
CA LEU A 290 20.17 -18.75 16.30
C LEU A 290 21.26 -18.88 15.25
N VAL A 291 22.27 -18.02 15.30
CA VAL A 291 23.39 -18.02 14.36
C VAL A 291 24.68 -18.20 15.15
N ARG A 292 25.46 -19.21 14.81
CA ARG A 292 26.77 -19.51 15.40
C ARG A 292 27.81 -19.55 14.28
N GLU A 293 28.87 -18.77 14.41
CA GLU A 293 30.04 -18.90 13.55
C GLU A 293 30.96 -19.94 14.19
N THR A 294 31.07 -21.12 13.57
CA THR A 294 31.87 -22.24 14.09
C THR A 294 33.33 -22.11 13.67
N SER A 295 33.59 -21.53 12.48
CA SER A 295 34.95 -21.19 12.03
C SER A 295 34.91 -20.01 11.04
N ARG A 296 36.07 -19.57 10.55
CA ARG A 296 36.16 -18.53 9.50
C ARG A 296 35.41 -18.89 8.21
N ASN A 297 35.28 -20.19 7.93
CA ASN A 297 34.70 -20.69 6.68
C ASN A 297 33.37 -21.42 6.92
N LYS A 298 32.81 -21.37 8.14
CA LYS A 298 31.66 -22.20 8.51
C LYS A 298 30.75 -21.51 9.49
N MET A 299 29.46 -21.47 9.16
CA MET A 299 28.40 -20.89 9.97
C MET A 299 27.24 -21.85 10.12
N GLU A 300 26.74 -22.00 11.34
CA GLU A 300 25.54 -22.77 11.65
C GLU A 300 24.38 -21.81 11.93
N VAL A 301 23.24 -22.10 11.31
CA VAL A 301 22.01 -21.35 11.50
C VAL A 301 20.90 -22.31 11.91
N LYS A 302 20.24 -22.03 13.03
CA LYS A 302 19.05 -22.73 13.48
C LYS A 302 17.91 -21.73 13.62
N VAL A 303 16.80 -21.97 12.94
CA VAL A 303 15.61 -21.13 13.05
C VAL A 303 14.45 -21.95 13.57
N VAL A 304 13.86 -21.50 14.67
CA VAL A 304 12.69 -22.12 15.30
C VAL A 304 11.48 -21.21 15.10
N VAL A 305 10.41 -21.74 14.54
CA VAL A 305 9.13 -21.05 14.36
C VAL A 305 8.11 -21.70 15.29
N LYS A 306 7.55 -20.89 16.20
CA LYS A 306 6.47 -21.29 17.12
C LYS A 306 5.21 -20.51 16.75
N SER A 307 4.11 -21.21 16.49
CA SER A 307 2.78 -20.58 16.33
C SER A 307 2.15 -20.35 17.70
N ASN A 308 1.57 -19.18 17.94
CA ASN A 308 0.98 -18.75 19.20
C ASN A 308 -0.47 -18.28 19.01
N PHE A 309 -1.26 -19.10 18.32
CA PHE A 309 -2.70 -18.90 18.12
C PHE A 309 -3.46 -20.18 18.45
N LYS A 310 -4.79 -20.09 18.48
CA LYS A 310 -5.68 -21.21 18.87
C LYS A 310 -5.36 -22.48 18.07
N PRO A 311 -5.26 -23.67 18.72
CA PRO A 311 -4.95 -24.92 18.03
C PRO A 311 -5.91 -25.31 16.89
N SER A 312 -7.16 -24.83 16.94
CA SER A 312 -8.18 -25.03 15.91
C SER A 312 -7.92 -24.25 14.63
N LEU A 313 -7.12 -23.19 14.68
CA LEU A 313 -6.74 -22.39 13.52
C LEU A 313 -5.54 -23.02 12.81
N LEU A 314 -5.49 -22.81 11.49
CA LEU A 314 -4.42 -23.29 10.63
C LEU A 314 -3.86 -22.11 9.86
N ALA A 315 -2.60 -21.77 10.10
CA ALA A 315 -1.87 -20.85 9.23
C ALA A 315 -1.44 -21.58 7.97
N GLN A 316 -1.49 -20.88 6.84
CA GLN A 316 -1.20 -21.40 5.51
C GLN A 316 -0.10 -20.59 4.84
N LYS A 317 0.45 -21.17 3.76
CA LYS A 317 1.46 -20.53 2.89
C LYS A 317 2.62 -19.87 3.66
N ILE A 318 3.07 -20.52 4.73
CA ILE A 318 4.14 -20.00 5.57
C ILE A 318 5.44 -20.08 4.80
N GLU A 319 6.12 -18.95 4.64
CA GLU A 319 7.41 -18.84 3.97
C GLU A 319 8.37 -18.06 4.86
N VAL A 320 9.37 -18.76 5.37
CA VAL A 320 10.46 -18.18 6.18
C VAL A 320 11.67 -17.97 5.27
N ARG A 321 12.16 -16.74 5.22
CA ARG A 321 13.36 -16.35 4.50
C ARG A 321 14.50 -16.11 5.48
N ILE A 322 15.57 -16.88 5.33
CA ILE A 322 16.75 -16.84 6.19
C ILE A 322 17.92 -16.35 5.34
N PRO A 323 18.37 -15.10 5.50
CA PRO A 323 19.50 -14.56 4.74
C PRO A 323 20.78 -15.35 5.00
N THR A 324 21.61 -15.51 3.97
CA THR A 324 22.96 -16.08 4.04
C THR A 324 23.99 -15.02 3.61
N PRO A 325 25.26 -15.17 3.99
CA PRO A 325 26.32 -14.29 3.51
C PRO A 325 26.48 -14.33 1.98
N PRO A 326 26.92 -13.24 1.34
CA PRO A 326 27.18 -13.21 -0.10
C PRO A 326 28.30 -14.17 -0.55
N ASN A 327 29.23 -14.51 0.34
CA ASN A 327 30.34 -15.42 0.08
C ASN A 327 30.00 -16.89 0.41
N THR A 328 28.72 -17.25 0.48
CA THR A 328 28.29 -18.64 0.68
C THR A 328 28.69 -19.52 -0.50
N SER A 329 29.48 -20.57 -0.26
CA SER A 329 29.84 -21.60 -1.24
C SER A 329 28.92 -22.81 -1.20
N GLY A 330 28.42 -23.17 -0.02
CA GLY A 330 27.65 -24.39 0.20
C GLY A 330 26.64 -24.23 1.32
N VAL A 331 25.52 -24.96 1.23
CA VAL A 331 24.50 -25.01 2.28
C VAL A 331 24.01 -26.44 2.44
N GLN A 332 24.19 -27.02 3.63
CA GLN A 332 23.58 -28.28 4.03
C GLN A 332 22.36 -28.00 4.91
N LEU A 333 21.21 -28.57 4.57
CA LEU A 333 19.92 -28.28 5.23
C LEU A 333 19.38 -29.50 5.97
N ILE A 334 18.94 -29.29 7.20
CA ILE A 334 18.18 -30.26 8.00
C ILE A 334 16.79 -29.67 8.25
N CYS A 335 15.79 -30.21 7.55
CA CYS A 335 14.42 -29.72 7.59
C CYS A 335 13.45 -30.89 7.81
N MET A 336 12.80 -30.94 8.98
CA MET A 336 11.87 -32.02 9.33
C MET A 336 10.43 -31.76 8.85
N LYS A 337 10.07 -30.50 8.59
CA LYS A 337 8.71 -30.12 8.20
C LYS A 337 8.76 -29.07 7.11
N GLY A 338 8.01 -29.30 6.03
CA GLY A 338 7.98 -28.39 4.89
C GLY A 338 9.10 -28.69 3.90
N LYS A 339 9.44 -27.71 3.06
CA LYS A 339 10.50 -27.79 2.06
C LYS A 339 11.41 -26.59 2.20
N ALA A 340 12.71 -26.83 2.35
CA ALA A 340 13.72 -25.78 2.41
C ALA A 340 14.66 -25.87 1.21
N LYS A 341 15.00 -24.72 0.63
CA LYS A 341 15.94 -24.64 -0.49
C LYS A 341 16.81 -23.41 -0.36
N TYR A 342 18.10 -23.57 -0.59
CA TYR A 342 19.01 -22.44 -0.78
C TYR A 342 18.82 -21.82 -2.17
N LYS A 343 18.68 -20.50 -2.22
CA LYS A 343 18.58 -19.71 -3.44
C LYS A 343 19.77 -18.75 -3.53
N SER A 344 20.78 -19.12 -4.33
CA SER A 344 22.01 -18.36 -4.50
C SER A 344 21.79 -16.94 -5.04
N GLY A 345 20.95 -16.77 -6.07
CA GLY A 345 20.64 -15.44 -6.61
C GLY A 345 19.95 -14.48 -5.62
N GLU A 346 19.45 -15.01 -4.50
CA GLU A 346 18.78 -14.26 -3.45
C GLU A 346 19.60 -14.20 -2.15
N ASN A 347 20.75 -14.88 -2.08
CA ASN A 347 21.57 -15.09 -0.88
C ASN A 347 20.70 -15.45 0.34
N ALA A 348 19.81 -16.43 0.19
CA ALA A 348 18.88 -16.82 1.24
C ALA A 348 18.46 -18.28 1.15
N ILE A 349 18.20 -18.88 2.33
CA ILE A 349 17.46 -20.12 2.46
C ILE A 349 15.98 -19.78 2.55
N VAL A 350 15.17 -20.39 1.69
CA VAL A 350 13.72 -20.23 1.67
C VAL A 350 13.09 -21.51 2.19
N TRP A 351 12.42 -21.42 3.34
CA TRP A 351 11.75 -22.53 4.01
C TRP A 351 10.24 -22.35 3.94
N LYS A 352 9.57 -23.22 3.19
CA LYS A 352 8.12 -23.19 2.95
C LYS A 352 7.42 -24.30 3.72
N ILE A 353 6.41 -23.93 4.51
CA ILE A 353 5.54 -24.85 5.26
C ILE A 353 4.11 -24.64 4.74
N LYS A 354 3.52 -25.68 4.13
CA LYS A 354 2.18 -25.58 3.53
C LYS A 354 1.11 -25.17 4.54
N ARG A 355 1.16 -25.76 5.75
CA ARG A 355 0.25 -25.46 6.86
C ARG A 355 0.88 -25.72 8.22
N MET A 356 0.50 -24.94 9.23
CA MET A 356 0.86 -25.13 10.63
C MET A 356 -0.35 -24.83 11.50
N GLY A 357 -0.74 -25.79 12.35
CA GLY A 357 -1.76 -25.55 13.36
C GLY A 357 -1.23 -24.74 14.53
N GLY A 358 -2.13 -24.13 15.29
CA GLY A 358 -1.78 -23.30 16.44
C GLY A 358 -1.08 -24.08 17.56
N MET A 359 -0.30 -23.39 18.37
CA MET A 359 0.51 -23.96 19.46
C MET A 359 1.44 -25.10 19.02
N LYS A 360 1.90 -25.08 17.76
CA LYS A 360 2.93 -25.98 17.24
C LYS A 360 4.28 -25.27 17.09
N GLU A 361 5.32 -26.09 17.03
CA GLU A 361 6.70 -25.69 16.78
C GLU A 361 7.25 -26.42 15.57
N SER A 362 8.11 -25.75 14.81
CA SER A 362 8.90 -26.38 13.76
C SER A 362 10.26 -25.68 13.69
N GLN A 363 11.28 -26.43 13.31
CA GLN A 363 12.64 -25.92 13.22
C GLN A 363 13.31 -26.34 11.93
N ILE A 364 14.27 -25.53 11.51
CA ILE A 364 15.23 -25.83 10.46
C ILE A 364 16.63 -25.55 10.99
N SER A 365 17.57 -26.42 10.64
CA SER A 365 19.00 -26.18 10.85
C SER A 365 19.71 -26.16 9.50
N ALA A 366 20.71 -25.31 9.38
CA ALA A 366 21.52 -25.17 8.19
C ALA A 366 22.99 -25.02 8.58
N GLU A 367 23.86 -25.71 7.86
CA GLU A 367 25.29 -25.53 7.90
C GLU A 367 25.68 -24.82 6.60
N ILE A 368 26.38 -23.69 6.73
CA ILE A 368 26.71 -22.79 5.63
C ILE A 368 28.22 -22.69 5.53
N ASP A 369 28.75 -23.12 4.38
CA ASP A 369 30.14 -22.98 4.02
C ASP A 369 30.37 -21.59 3.42
N LEU A 370 31.44 -20.94 3.86
CA LEU A 370 31.84 -19.61 3.45
C LEU A 370 33.19 -19.68 2.74
N LEU A 371 33.29 -18.99 1.61
CA LEU A 371 34.58 -18.76 0.96
C LEU A 371 35.40 -17.77 1.77
N SER A 372 36.66 -18.11 1.98
CA SER A 372 37.64 -17.19 2.56
C SER A 372 37.89 -16.07 1.56
N THR A 373 37.25 -14.92 1.77
CA THR A 373 37.68 -13.67 1.16
C THR A 373 38.94 -13.26 1.88
N GLY A 374 40.06 -13.08 1.18
CA GLY A 374 41.34 -12.68 1.76
C GLY A 374 41.27 -11.40 2.60
N ALA A 375 42.41 -10.92 3.10
CA ALA A 375 42.53 -9.81 4.06
C ALA A 375 41.84 -8.47 3.71
N ALA A 376 41.27 -8.32 2.51
CA ALA A 376 40.66 -7.10 1.98
C ALA A 376 39.23 -6.81 2.48
N ASP A 377 38.44 -7.81 2.92
CA ASP A 377 37.06 -7.59 3.38
C ASP A 377 36.89 -7.92 4.88
N LYS A 378 37.43 -7.04 5.74
CA LYS A 378 37.15 -7.04 7.19
C LYS A 378 35.73 -6.56 7.55
N LYS A 379 34.82 -6.41 6.59
CA LYS A 379 33.45 -6.00 6.89
C LYS A 379 32.66 -7.20 7.40
N LYS A 380 32.43 -7.20 8.72
CA LYS A 380 31.51 -8.13 9.38
C LYS A 380 30.17 -8.11 8.65
N TRP A 381 29.66 -9.29 8.27
CA TRP A 381 28.38 -9.41 7.58
C TRP A 381 27.27 -8.76 8.43
N ASN A 382 26.50 -7.86 7.82
CA ASN A 382 25.47 -7.07 8.50
C ASN A 382 24.23 -7.89 8.93
N ARG A 383 24.24 -9.22 8.74
CA ARG A 383 23.19 -10.18 9.16
C ARG A 383 21.77 -9.63 8.94
N PRO A 384 21.30 -9.56 7.68
CA PRO A 384 19.95 -9.09 7.40
C PRO A 384 18.91 -9.90 8.20
N PRO A 385 17.77 -9.27 8.58
CA PRO A 385 16.78 -9.93 9.42
C PRO A 385 16.14 -11.14 8.73
N VAL A 386 15.81 -12.16 9.51
CA VAL A 386 14.93 -13.25 9.06
C VAL A 386 13.53 -12.68 8.89
N SER A 387 12.91 -12.95 7.74
CA SER A 387 11.52 -12.55 7.47
C SER A 387 10.62 -13.76 7.32
N MET A 388 9.33 -13.58 7.63
CA MET A 388 8.34 -14.64 7.49
C MET A 388 7.05 -14.05 6.94
N ASN A 389 6.54 -14.67 5.88
CA ASN A 389 5.22 -14.41 5.32
C ASN A 389 4.28 -15.56 5.67
N PHE A 390 3.00 -15.28 5.89
CA PHE A 390 1.97 -16.26 6.21
C PHE A 390 0.59 -15.70 5.82
N GLU A 391 -0.39 -16.59 5.71
CA GLU A 391 -1.81 -16.28 5.56
C GLU A 391 -2.64 -17.03 6.60
#